data_AF-A0A381YAQ5-F1
#
_entry.id   AF-A0A381YAQ5-F1
#
_cell.length_a   1.000
_cell.length_b   1.000
_cell.length_c   1.000
_cell.angle_alpha   90.00
_cell.angle_beta   90.00
_cell.angle_gamma   90.00
#
_symmetry.space_group_name_H-M   'P 1'
#
loop_
_entity.id
_entity.type
_entity.pdbx_description
1 polymer ?
#
loop_
_entity_poly.entity_id
_entity_poly.type
_entity_poly.pdbx_seq_one_letter_code
_entity_poly.pdbx_strand_id
1 'polypeptide(L)' 'MLKSISLLVLFSMMSGCDSGGSNTVFFDPKLSKLGEIEFSSPAFKTGDLIPTKFTCYGDDLSPPLRWSDVPGNSRSIAII' A
#
# COMPACT_ATOMS: atom_id res chain seq x y z
N MET A 1 36.46 13.32 -47.12
CA MET A 1 35.31 13.94 -46.43
C MET A 1 34.23 12.91 -46.07
N LEU A 2 33.66 12.16 -47.02
CA LEU A 2 32.54 11.22 -46.76
C LEU A 2 32.87 10.03 -45.82
N LYS A 3 34.09 9.49 -45.86
CA LYS A 3 34.54 8.41 -44.96
C LYS A 3 34.63 8.83 -43.49
N SER A 4 34.99 10.09 -43.22
CA SER A 4 35.09 10.63 -41.86
C SER A 4 33.72 10.91 -41.24
N ILE A 5 32.74 11.28 -42.08
CA ILE A 5 31.34 11.49 -41.66
C ILE A 5 30.68 10.15 -41.31
N SER A 6 30.97 9.09 -42.08
CA SER A 6 30.46 7.74 -41.77
C SER A 6 30.98 7.20 -40.43
N LEU A 7 32.23 7.51 -40.04
CA LEU A 7 32.77 7.10 -38.73
C LEU A 7 32.14 7.88 -37.56
N LEU A 8 31.84 9.16 -37.74
CA LEU A 8 31.21 10.00 -36.72
C LEU A 8 29.74 9.59 -36.46
N VAL A 9 29.01 9.20 -37.51
CA VAL A 9 27.62 8.73 -37.36
C VAL A 9 27.52 7.38 -36.65
N LEU A 10 28.46 6.46 -36.92
CA LEU A 10 28.50 5.15 -36.23
C LEU A 10 28.82 5.27 -34.73
N PHE A 11 29.60 6.28 -34.33
CA PHE A 11 29.96 6.47 -32.91
C PHE A 11 28.78 6.99 -32.07
N SER A 12 27.82 7.67 -32.70
CA SER A 12 26.68 8.28 -32.00
C SER A 12 25.56 7.31 -31.61
N MET A 13 25.56 6.08 -32.13
CA MET A 13 24.49 5.09 -31.86
C MET A 13 24.73 4.20 -30.63
N MET A 14 25.88 4.31 -29.93
CA MET A 14 26.24 3.39 -28.84
C MET A 14 25.90 3.89 -27.42
N SER A 15 25.20 5.01 -27.26
CA SER A 15 24.95 5.62 -25.93
C SER A 15 23.47 5.74 -25.55
N GLY A 16 22.56 5.06 -26.26
CA GLY A 16 21.13 5.13 -25.99
C GLY A 16 20.60 3.88 -25.29
N CYS A 17 20.87 3.69 -24.00
CA CYS A 17 20.13 2.76 -23.16
C CYS A 17 19.45 3.55 -22.05
N ASP A 18 18.18 3.91 -22.26
CA ASP A 18 17.32 4.43 -21.20
C ASP A 18 16.80 3.23 -20.41
N SER A 19 17.55 2.82 -19.38
CA SER A 19 17.04 1.87 -18.39
C SER A 19 15.93 2.58 -17.62
N GLY A 20 14.71 2.44 -18.12
CA GLY A 20 13.49 2.91 -17.47
C GLY A 20 13.40 2.32 -16.06
N GLY A 21 13.90 3.07 -15.08
CA GLY A 21 13.78 2.78 -13.67
C GLY A 21 12.30 2.83 -13.31
N SER A 22 11.68 1.66 -13.20
CA SER A 22 10.34 1.54 -12.65
C SER A 22 10.39 2.08 -11.22
N ASN A 23 9.83 3.27 -11.01
CA ASN A 23 9.62 3.84 -9.68
C ASN A 23 8.61 2.96 -8.95
N THR A 24 9.08 1.92 -8.28
CA THR A 24 8.27 1.21 -7.30
C THR A 24 8.03 2.17 -6.14
N VAL A 25 6.86 2.80 -6.12
CA VAL A 25 6.42 3.61 -4.98
C VAL A 25 6.21 2.66 -3.82
N PHE A 26 7.21 2.54 -2.96
CA PHE A 26 7.10 1.79 -1.71
C PHE A 26 6.23 2.62 -0.76
N PHE A 27 5.00 2.18 -0.53
CA PHE A 27 4.18 2.76 0.52
C PHE A 27 4.72 2.26 1.86
N ASP A 28 5.44 3.13 2.57
CA ASP A 28 5.72 2.92 3.98
C ASP A 28 4.62 3.62 4.79
N PRO A 29 3.68 2.87 5.40
CA PRO A 29 2.63 3.44 6.21
C PRO A 29 3.17 4.29 7.37
N LYS A 30 4.36 3.95 7.89
CA LYS A 30 4.99 4.64 9.02
C LYS A 30 5.61 5.98 8.61
N LEU A 31 5.99 6.12 7.34
CA LEU A 31 6.47 7.39 6.78
C LEU A 31 5.33 8.24 6.24
N SER A 32 4.15 7.64 6.03
CA SER A 32 2.96 8.37 5.66
C SER A 32 2.49 9.20 6.86
N LYS A 33 2.35 10.52 6.69
CA LYS A 33 1.77 11.43 7.70
C LYS A 33 0.25 11.28 7.78
N LEU A 34 -0.26 10.08 7.50
CA LEU A 34 -1.67 9.76 7.63
C LEU A 34 -2.01 9.71 9.11
N GLY A 35 -3.20 10.17 9.48
CA GLY A 35 -3.67 10.01 10.84
C GLY A 35 -3.78 8.53 11.18
N GLU A 36 -3.33 8.16 12.37
CA GLU A 36 -3.52 6.83 12.92
C GLU A 36 -4.98 6.71 13.40
N ILE A 37 -5.65 5.63 13.01
CA ILE A 37 -7.00 5.29 13.49
C ILE A 37 -6.83 4.11 14.42
N GLU A 38 -7.36 4.23 15.64
CA GLU A 38 -7.42 3.10 16.55
C GLU A 38 -8.63 2.22 16.22
N PHE A 39 -8.42 0.91 16.25
CA PHE A 39 -9.45 -0.09 15.97
C PHE A 39 -9.45 -1.20 17.01
N SER A 40 -10.63 -1.58 17.50
CA SER A 40 -10.78 -2.66 18.46
C SER A 40 -12.15 -3.34 18.38
N SER A 41 -12.26 -4.52 19.00
CA SER A 41 -13.52 -5.17 19.30
C SER A 41 -13.65 -5.34 20.82
N PRO A 42 -14.78 -5.00 21.46
CA PRO A 42 -14.98 -5.32 22.87
C PRO A 42 -15.15 -6.83 23.12
N ALA A 43 -15.25 -7.65 22.06
CA ALA A 43 -15.48 -9.08 22.20
C ALA A 43 -14.21 -9.92 22.39
N PHE A 44 -13.04 -9.39 22.00
CA PHE A 44 -11.74 -10.07 22.10
C PHE A 44 -10.60 -9.06 21.96
N LYS A 45 -9.39 -9.40 22.44
CA LYS A 45 -8.22 -8.52 22.31
C LYS A 45 -7.46 -8.82 21.02
N THR A 46 -6.61 -7.88 20.60
CA THR A 46 -5.69 -8.08 19.48
C THR A 46 -4.78 -9.28 19.73
N GLY A 47 -4.76 -10.21 18.77
CA GLY A 47 -3.96 -11.43 18.82
C GLY A 47 -4.64 -12.61 19.54
N ASP A 48 -5.77 -12.41 20.20
CA ASP A 48 -6.54 -13.49 20.81
C ASP A 48 -7.37 -14.25 19.75
N LEU A 49 -7.85 -15.44 20.14
CA LEU A 49 -8.83 -16.19 19.36
C LEU A 49 -10.17 -15.44 19.28
N ILE A 50 -10.78 -15.46 18.09
CA ILE A 50 -12.13 -14.93 17.88
C ILE A 50 -13.14 -15.88 18.55
N PRO A 51 -14.07 -15.39 19.39
CA PRO A 51 -15.09 -16.22 20.03
C PRO A 51 -15.96 -16.96 19.01
N THR A 52 -16.25 -18.24 19.26
CA THR A 52 -16.94 -19.16 18.33
C THR A 52 -18.20 -18.58 17.70
N LYS A 53 -18.99 -17.80 18.46
CA LYS A 53 -20.23 -17.20 17.96
C LYS A 53 -20.05 -16.24 16.77
N PHE A 54 -18.84 -15.70 16.57
CA PHE A 54 -18.49 -14.82 15.44
C PHE A 54 -17.74 -15.55 14.32
N THR A 55 -17.77 -16.87 14.33
CA THR A 55 -17.10 -17.72 13.32
C THR A 55 -18.15 -18.58 12.62
N CYS A 56 -17.78 -19.18 11.50
CA CYS A 56 -18.62 -20.14 10.78
C CYS A 56 -18.94 -21.42 11.58
N TYR A 57 -18.26 -21.66 12.71
CA TYR A 57 -18.57 -22.76 13.63
C TYR A 57 -19.66 -22.41 14.65
N GLY A 58 -20.00 -21.13 14.79
CA GLY A 58 -21.06 -20.65 15.68
C GLY A 58 -22.18 -19.98 14.89
N ASP A 59 -22.59 -18.80 15.33
CA ASP A 59 -23.74 -18.10 14.77
C ASP A 59 -23.41 -17.29 13.50
N ASP A 60 -22.14 -17.29 13.08
CA ASP A 60 -21.62 -16.54 11.92
C ASP A 60 -21.98 -15.04 11.93
N LEU A 61 -22.03 -14.45 13.13
CA LEU A 61 -22.34 -13.04 13.33
C LEU A 61 -21.07 -12.19 13.20
N SER A 62 -21.22 -10.97 12.68
CA SER A 62 -20.12 -10.00 12.71
C SER A 62 -19.83 -9.56 14.16
N PRO A 63 -18.55 -9.46 14.57
CA PRO A 63 -18.20 -8.95 15.89
C PRO A 63 -18.54 -7.46 16.02
N PRO A 64 -18.84 -6.97 17.24
CA PRO A 64 -18.92 -5.54 17.47
C PRO A 64 -17.55 -4.90 17.21
N LEU A 65 -17.53 -3.78 16.51
CA LEU A 65 -16.31 -3.05 16.14
C LEU A 65 -16.35 -1.64 16.74
N ARG A 66 -15.17 -1.12 17.10
CA ARG A 66 -14.98 0.23 17.65
C ARG A 66 -13.81 0.90 16.95
N TRP A 67 -13.97 2.20 16.71
CA TRP A 67 -12.97 3.08 16.11
C TRP A 67 -12.77 4.28 17.04
N SER A 68 -11.52 4.68 17.25
CA SER A 68 -11.13 5.94 17.91
C SER A 68 -10.13 6.69 17.04
N ASP A 69 -9.93 7.98 17.35
CA ASP A 69 -8.95 8.85 16.68
C ASP A 69 -9.13 8.97 15.16
N VAL A 70 -10.36 8.83 14.68
CA VAL A 70 -10.71 9.04 13.27
C VAL A 70 -10.39 10.49 12.88
N PRO A 71 -9.54 10.73 11.86
CA PRO A 71 -9.19 12.09 11.44
C PRO A 71 -10.45 12.91 11.12
N GLY A 72 -10.54 14.14 11.62
CA GLY A 72 -11.76 14.95 11.53
C GLY A 72 -12.22 15.29 10.12
N ASN A 73 -11.36 15.16 9.11
CA ASN A 73 -11.71 15.33 7.69
C ASN A 73 -12.14 14.02 7.00
N SER A 74 -12.23 12.90 7.73
CA SER A 74 -12.70 11.62 7.21
C SER A 74 -14.18 11.69 6.87
N ARG A 75 -14.55 11.32 5.64
CA ARG A 75 -15.96 11.29 5.19
C ARG A 75 -16.64 9.96 5.43
N SER A 76 -15.86 8.89 5.45
CA SER A 76 -16.36 7.51 5.53
C SER A 76 -15.26 6.58 6.02
N ILE A 77 -15.66 5.47 6.64
CA ILE A 77 -14.80 4.32 6.96
C ILE A 77 -15.31 3.15 6.12
N ALA A 78 -14.39 2.40 5.52
CA ALA A 78 -14.70 1.15 4.82
C ALA A 78 -14.09 -0.02 5.59
N ILE A 79 -14.77 -1.16 5.54
CA ILE A 79 -14.34 -2.43 6.12
C ILE A 79 -14.22 -3.41 4.96
N ILE A 80 -13.13 -4.18 4.92
CA ILE A 80 -12.82 -5.16 3.87
C ILE A 80 -12.68 -6.53 4.54
#